data_AF-A0A8X7N633-F1
#
_entry.id   AF-A0A8X7N633-F1
#
_cell.length_a   1.000
_cell.length_b   1.000
_cell.length_c   1.000
_cell.angle_alpha   90.00
_cell.angle_beta   90.00
_cell.angle_gamma   90.00
#
_symmetry.space_group_name_H-M   'P 1'
#
loop_
_entity.id
_entity.type
_entity.pdbx_description
1 polymer ?
#
loop_
_entity_poly.entity_id
_entity_poly.type
_entity_poly.pdbx_seq_one_letter_code
_entity_poly.pdbx_strand_id
1 'polypeptide(L)'
;MKDFKYSPEELYNIVADVESYSSFLPNCLESRVVGPADPPHPTLTPRTVHLHADETQAVRRTGKAVRADLTVGFNAFKESYTSRVEMVPSRYVTATADTDSNPLFKHLYTEWSFHSASSSSSVPLSLFNPSSSASSTPTPSGSPPSPSSSNATRLEFTLEYAFRNPLYGMVASKAFDVMASRMMHAFEERAIQLYGRR
;
A
#
# COMPACT_ATOMS: atom_id res chain seq x y z
N MET A 1 1.20 5.34 8.36
CA MET A 1 -0.04 4.52 8.48
C MET A 1 -1.26 5.42 8.67
N LYS A 2 -2.40 5.04 8.10
CA LYS A 2 -3.69 5.74 8.28
C LYS A 2 -4.84 4.73 8.17
N ASP A 3 -5.86 4.92 9.00
CA ASP A 3 -7.09 4.12 8.95
C ASP A 3 -8.11 4.77 8.00
N PHE A 4 -8.71 3.97 7.12
CA PHE A 4 -9.70 4.36 6.14
C PHE A 4 -10.99 3.54 6.34
N LYS A 5 -12.16 4.13 6.04
CA LYS A 5 -13.47 3.46 6.09
C LYS A 5 -13.83 2.68 4.81
N TYR A 6 -12.83 2.37 4.00
CA TYR A 6 -12.95 1.65 2.73
C TYR A 6 -12.28 0.29 2.85
N SER A 7 -12.76 -0.68 2.06
CA SER A 7 -12.24 -2.04 2.07
C SER A 7 -10.81 -2.10 1.48
N PRO A 8 -10.04 -3.18 1.74
CA PRO A 8 -8.70 -3.32 1.18
C PRO A 8 -8.71 -3.32 -0.34
N GLU A 9 -9.76 -3.89 -0.95
CA GLU A 9 -9.96 -3.92 -2.39
C GLU A 9 -10.25 -2.52 -2.96
N GLU A 10 -11.10 -1.74 -2.29
CA GLU A 10 -11.43 -0.37 -2.71
C GLU A 10 -10.18 0.50 -2.73
N LEU A 11 -9.35 0.45 -1.68
CA LEU A 11 -8.10 1.21 -1.63
C LEU A 11 -7.05 0.67 -2.59
N TYR A 12 -6.94 -0.65 -2.71
CA TYR A 12 -6.05 -1.29 -3.68
C TYR A 12 -6.33 -0.78 -5.10
N ASN A 13 -7.60 -0.72 -5.51
CA ASN A 13 -7.97 -0.25 -6.84
C ASN A 13 -7.52 1.20 -7.11
N ILE A 14 -7.46 2.05 -6.09
CA ILE A 14 -6.96 3.43 -6.24
C ILE A 14 -5.44 3.45 -6.36
N VAL A 15 -4.72 2.68 -5.52
CA VAL A 15 -3.26 2.65 -5.51
C VAL A 15 -2.69 1.88 -6.70
N ALA A 16 -3.39 0.85 -7.19
CA ALA A 16 -3.00 0.09 -8.36
C ALA A 16 -3.25 0.86 -9.67
N ASP A 17 -4.15 1.85 -9.66
CA ASP A 17 -4.43 2.73 -10.80
C ASP A 17 -3.39 3.85 -10.91
N VAL A 18 -2.17 3.43 -11.24
CA VAL A 18 -1.01 4.32 -11.35
C VAL A 18 -1.25 5.41 -12.40
N GLU A 19 -1.89 5.11 -13.53
CA GLU A 19 -2.11 6.09 -14.62
C GLU A 19 -2.95 7.29 -14.17
N SER A 20 -3.88 7.09 -13.24
CA SER A 20 -4.68 8.18 -12.69
C SER A 20 -3.91 9.13 -11.78
N TYR A 21 -2.69 8.80 -11.34
CA TYR A 21 -1.98 9.55 -10.30
C TYR A 21 -1.80 11.03 -10.61
N SER A 22 -1.47 11.41 -11.85
CA SER A 22 -1.30 12.83 -12.21
C SER A 22 -2.60 13.64 -12.20
N SER A 23 -3.76 12.98 -12.11
CA SER A 23 -5.06 13.66 -12.04
C SER A 23 -5.44 14.11 -10.62
N PHE A 24 -4.93 13.43 -9.58
CA PHE A 24 -5.36 13.67 -8.20
C PHE A 24 -4.23 13.77 -7.19
N LEU A 25 -3.04 13.20 -7.47
CA LEU A 25 -1.92 13.32 -6.55
C LEU A 25 -1.28 14.71 -6.66
N PRO A 26 -1.10 15.40 -5.52
CA PRO A 26 -0.42 16.68 -5.52
C PRO A 26 1.03 16.47 -5.96
N ASN A 27 1.54 17.39 -6.77
CA ASN A 27 2.91 17.38 -7.28
C ASN A 27 3.26 16.21 -8.22
N CYS A 28 2.32 15.31 -8.54
CA CYS A 28 2.47 14.36 -9.63
C CYS A 28 2.05 15.05 -10.92
N LEU A 29 3.04 15.45 -11.74
CA LEU A 29 2.82 16.20 -12.96
C LEU A 29 2.42 15.28 -14.12
N GLU A 30 3.01 14.09 -14.18
CA GLU A 30 2.70 13.08 -15.19
C GLU A 30 2.78 11.69 -14.53
N SER A 31 1.87 10.80 -14.93
CA SER A 31 1.89 9.38 -14.57
C SER A 31 1.44 8.55 -15.76
N ARG A 32 2.18 7.47 -16.05
CA ARG A 32 1.88 6.61 -17.21
C ARG A 32 2.43 5.21 -17.00
N VAL A 33 1.64 4.20 -17.34
CA VAL A 33 2.12 2.82 -17.44
C VAL A 33 2.75 2.63 -18.82
N VAL A 34 4.03 2.23 -18.85
CA VAL A 34 4.80 2.03 -20.08
C VAL A 34 4.56 0.64 -20.66
N GLY A 35 4.32 -0.35 -19.80
CA GLY A 35 4.10 -1.74 -20.21
C GLY A 35 4.29 -2.73 -19.07
N PRO A 36 4.28 -4.05 -19.38
CA PRO A 36 4.61 -5.07 -18.39
C PRO A 36 6.05 -4.89 -17.88
N ALA A 37 6.30 -5.24 -16.62
CA ALA A 37 7.64 -5.29 -16.09
C ALA A 37 8.37 -6.53 -16.61
N ASP A 38 9.64 -6.37 -16.97
CA ASP A 38 10.54 -7.49 -17.21
C ASP A 38 10.58 -8.40 -15.97
N PRO A 39 10.86 -9.71 -16.10
CA PRO A 39 11.11 -10.55 -14.95
C PRO A 39 12.25 -9.96 -14.09
N PRO A 40 12.21 -10.11 -12.76
CA PRO A 40 13.26 -9.58 -11.90
C PRO A 40 14.60 -10.19 -12.31
N HIS A 41 15.60 -9.35 -12.59
CA HIS A 41 16.92 -9.81 -13.02
C HIS A 41 17.59 -10.55 -11.85
N PRO A 42 18.12 -11.78 -12.03
CA PRO A 42 18.66 -12.59 -10.94
C PRO A 42 19.96 -12.05 -10.33
N THR A 43 20.56 -10.99 -10.90
CA THR A 43 21.95 -10.59 -10.58
C THR A 43 22.06 -9.45 -9.56
N LEU A 44 20.97 -8.77 -9.20
CA LEU A 44 20.98 -7.65 -8.26
C LEU A 44 19.82 -7.75 -7.26
N THR A 45 19.84 -8.77 -6.41
CA THR A 45 19.09 -8.74 -5.14
C THR A 45 20.02 -8.24 -4.03
N PRO A 46 20.21 -6.92 -3.83
CA PRO A 46 20.89 -6.44 -2.64
C PRO A 46 19.98 -6.63 -1.43
N ARG A 47 20.25 -7.65 -0.62
CA ARG A 47 19.95 -7.78 0.83
C ARG A 47 18.52 -7.56 1.36
N THR A 48 17.53 -7.17 0.58
CA THR A 48 16.12 -7.07 1.02
C THR A 48 15.42 -8.44 1.08
N VAL A 49 16.11 -9.52 0.69
CA VAL A 49 15.57 -10.90 0.65
C VAL A 49 15.48 -11.57 2.04
N HIS A 50 15.81 -10.89 3.14
CA HIS A 50 15.47 -11.44 4.46
C HIS A 50 13.99 -11.26 4.82
N LEU A 51 13.20 -10.53 4.02
CA LEU A 51 11.76 -10.46 4.14
C LEU A 51 11.13 -11.19 2.94
N HIS A 52 10.61 -12.39 3.23
CA HIS A 52 9.65 -13.19 2.47
C HIS A 52 10.02 -13.76 1.09
N ALA A 53 10.51 -15.00 1.10
CA ALA A 53 10.35 -15.94 -0.02
C ALA A 53 8.86 -16.22 -0.38
N ASP A 54 7.93 -15.92 0.54
CA ASP A 54 6.48 -16.09 0.36
C ASP A 54 5.88 -15.05 -0.63
N GLU A 55 6.41 -13.82 -0.64
CA GLU A 55 5.89 -12.71 -1.43
C GLU A 55 6.22 -12.83 -2.93
N THR A 56 7.41 -13.35 -3.27
CA THR A 56 7.79 -13.61 -4.66
C THR A 56 6.91 -14.71 -5.29
N GLN A 57 6.39 -15.62 -4.47
CA GLN A 57 5.45 -16.66 -4.91
C GLN A 57 4.03 -16.12 -5.05
N ALA A 58 3.61 -15.17 -4.19
CA ALA A 58 2.33 -14.49 -4.28
C ALA A 58 2.17 -13.68 -5.57
N VAL A 59 3.19 -12.88 -5.95
CA VAL A 59 3.16 -12.14 -7.24
C VAL A 59 3.04 -13.10 -8.42
N ARG A 60 3.76 -14.22 -8.40
CA ARG A 60 3.70 -15.23 -9.49
C ARG A 60 2.36 -15.95 -9.60
N ARG A 61 1.60 -16.07 -8.51
CA ARG A 61 0.30 -16.77 -8.50
C ARG A 61 -0.87 -15.85 -8.79
N THR A 62 -0.84 -14.61 -8.30
CA THR A 62 -2.01 -13.71 -8.32
C THR A 62 -1.68 -12.24 -8.59
N GLY A 63 -0.40 -11.88 -8.70
CA GLY A 63 0.02 -10.49 -8.85
C GLY A 63 0.26 -10.04 -10.29
N LYS A 64 0.38 -8.73 -10.47
CA LYS A 64 0.72 -8.04 -11.72
C LYS A 64 1.97 -7.20 -11.51
N ALA A 65 2.85 -7.13 -12.51
CA ALA A 65 4.00 -6.23 -12.48
C ALA A 65 4.06 -5.38 -13.76
N VAL A 66 4.26 -4.07 -13.61
CA VAL A 66 4.33 -3.09 -14.72
C VAL A 66 5.52 -2.15 -14.56
N ARG A 67 5.97 -1.54 -15.66
CA ARG A 67 6.84 -0.36 -15.62
C ARG A 67 5.96 0.88 -15.72
N ALA A 68 6.20 1.86 -14.86
CA ALA A 68 5.48 3.12 -14.86
C ALA A 68 6.45 4.30 -14.76
N ASP A 69 6.21 5.33 -15.57
CA ASP A 69 6.92 6.60 -15.49
C ASP A 69 6.13 7.56 -14.62
N LEU A 70 6.80 8.13 -13.62
CA LEU A 70 6.27 9.21 -12.80
C LEU A 70 7.13 10.45 -12.96
N THR A 71 6.47 11.58 -13.16
CA THR A 71 7.09 12.90 -13.17
C THR A 71 6.62 13.69 -11.97
N VAL A 72 7.54 13.99 -11.06
CA VAL A 72 7.25 14.67 -9.79
C VAL A 72 7.84 16.08 -9.83
N GLY A 73 7.06 17.06 -9.40
CA GLY A 73 7.48 18.45 -9.28
C GLY A 73 7.60 18.89 -7.83
N PHE A 74 8.74 19.42 -7.41
CA PHE A 74 8.88 20.06 -6.11
C PHE A 74 9.56 21.44 -6.24
N ASN A 75 8.77 22.49 -6.06
CA ASN A 75 9.22 23.88 -6.23
C ASN A 75 9.84 24.11 -7.62
N ALA A 76 11.13 24.47 -7.70
CA ALA A 76 11.84 24.71 -8.95
C ALA A 76 12.33 23.41 -9.65
N PHE A 77 12.09 22.24 -9.07
CA PHE A 77 12.58 20.96 -9.58
C PHE A 77 11.43 20.17 -10.22
N LYS A 78 11.67 19.65 -11.44
CA LYS A 78 10.81 18.69 -12.12
C LYS A 78 11.67 17.49 -12.48
N GLU A 79 11.29 16.32 -11.99
CA GLU A 79 12.09 15.10 -12.19
C GLU A 79 11.22 13.92 -12.61
N SER A 80 11.73 13.14 -13.55
CA SER A 80 11.04 11.97 -14.10
C SER A 80 11.82 10.71 -13.75
N TYR A 81 11.11 9.64 -13.37
CA TYR A 81 11.71 8.35 -13.09
C TYR A 81 10.79 7.20 -13.50
N THR A 82 11.40 6.14 -14.00
CA THR A 82 10.68 4.88 -14.26
C THR A 82 10.80 3.98 -13.05
N SER A 83 9.69 3.42 -12.61
CA SER A 83 9.62 2.43 -11.54
C SER A 83 9.05 1.10 -12.04
N ARG A 84 9.56 0.01 -11.47
CA ARG A 84 8.90 -1.30 -11.49
C ARG A 84 7.85 -1.31 -10.40
N VAL A 85 6.59 -1.48 -10.76
CA VAL A 85 5.45 -1.55 -9.84
C VAL A 85 4.94 -2.98 -9.78
N GLU A 86 4.95 -3.58 -8.60
CA GLU A 86 4.41 -4.92 -8.36
C GLU A 86 3.15 -4.81 -7.50
N MET A 87 2.12 -5.58 -7.85
CA MET A 87 0.80 -5.44 -7.26
C MET A 87 0.27 -6.81 -6.91
N VAL A 88 -0.15 -7.00 -5.66
CA VAL A 88 -0.91 -8.17 -5.22
C VAL A 88 -2.27 -7.68 -4.71
N PRO A 89 -3.38 -8.11 -5.34
CA PRO A 89 -4.73 -7.67 -4.98
C PRO A 89 -5.01 -7.74 -3.48
N SER A 90 -5.52 -6.64 -2.92
CA SER A 90 -5.92 -6.51 -1.51
C SER A 90 -4.82 -6.84 -0.49
N ARG A 91 -3.54 -6.84 -0.90
CA ARG A 91 -2.39 -7.17 -0.04
C ARG A 91 -1.38 -6.07 -0.03
N TYR A 92 -0.73 -5.82 -1.17
CA TYR A 92 0.22 -4.72 -1.29
C TYR A 92 0.40 -4.24 -2.72
N VAL A 93 0.94 -3.04 -2.84
CA VAL A 93 1.55 -2.50 -4.05
C VAL A 93 2.95 -2.04 -3.68
N THR A 94 3.97 -2.39 -4.47
CA THR A 94 5.33 -1.89 -4.29
C THR A 94 5.78 -1.19 -5.57
N ALA A 95 6.67 -0.21 -5.43
CA ALA A 95 7.27 0.52 -6.54
C ALA A 95 8.76 0.75 -6.29
N THR A 96 9.62 0.21 -7.15
CA THR A 96 11.07 0.37 -7.09
C THR A 96 11.57 1.12 -8.31
N ALA A 97 12.23 2.26 -8.11
CA ALA A 97 12.77 3.03 -9.24
C ALA A 97 13.94 2.30 -9.91
N ASP A 98 14.00 2.42 -11.24
CA ASP A 98 15.12 1.99 -12.06
C ASP A 98 16.29 2.97 -11.87
N THR A 99 17.25 2.59 -11.03
CA THR A 99 18.40 3.44 -10.66
C THR A 99 19.53 3.44 -11.69
N ASP A 100 19.48 2.54 -12.67
CA ASP A 100 20.48 2.42 -13.72
C ASP A 100 20.21 3.47 -14.82
N SER A 101 18.94 3.67 -15.13
CA SER A 101 18.48 4.69 -16.08
C SER A 101 18.29 6.08 -15.44
N ASN A 102 18.28 6.18 -14.11
CA ASN A 102 17.95 7.41 -13.39
C ASN A 102 19.12 8.00 -12.56
N PRO A 103 19.63 9.20 -12.91
CA PRO A 103 20.71 9.86 -12.19
C PRO A 103 20.29 10.58 -10.90
N LEU A 104 19.01 10.56 -10.53
CA LEU A 104 18.50 11.27 -9.36
C LEU A 104 18.62 10.44 -8.08
N PHE A 105 18.20 9.18 -8.14
CA PHE A 105 18.11 8.30 -6.97
C PHE A 105 19.23 7.24 -7.00
N LYS A 106 19.88 7.04 -5.85
CA LYS A 106 20.64 5.82 -5.54
C LYS A 106 19.69 4.68 -5.22
N HIS A 107 18.56 5.00 -4.61
CA HIS A 107 17.50 4.08 -4.27
C HIS A 107 16.19 4.85 -4.10
N LEU A 108 15.08 4.30 -4.57
CA LEU A 108 13.74 4.78 -4.30
C LEU A 108 12.81 3.55 -4.30
N TYR A 109 12.26 3.24 -3.14
CA TYR A 109 11.36 2.14 -2.90
C TYR A 109 10.13 2.65 -2.17
N THR A 110 8.96 2.24 -2.65
CA THR A 110 7.67 2.59 -2.06
C THR A 110 6.87 1.32 -1.86
N GLU A 111 6.14 1.23 -0.76
CA GLU A 111 5.22 0.13 -0.47
C GLU A 111 3.93 0.66 0.13
N TRP A 112 2.82 0.15 -0.35
CA TRP A 112 1.49 0.32 0.20
C TRP A 112 0.98 -1.04 0.63
N SER A 113 0.74 -1.21 1.93
CA SER A 113 0.27 -2.48 2.51
C SER A 113 -1.13 -2.30 3.10
N PHE A 114 -2.04 -3.21 2.73
CA PHE A 114 -3.46 -3.12 3.07
C PHE A 114 -3.80 -4.15 4.15
N HIS A 115 -4.14 -3.68 5.35
CA HIS A 115 -4.54 -4.54 6.45
C HIS A 115 -6.04 -4.37 6.71
N SER A 116 -6.80 -5.47 6.60
CA SER A 116 -8.19 -5.47 7.03
C SER A 116 -8.23 -5.18 8.53
N ALA A 117 -8.93 -4.13 8.94
CA ALA A 117 -9.14 -3.87 10.36
C ALA A 117 -10.16 -4.91 10.87
N SER A 118 -9.70 -6.11 11.24
CA SER A 118 -10.54 -6.99 12.02
C SER A 118 -10.90 -6.25 13.30
N SER A 119 -12.19 -6.09 13.60
CA SER A 119 -12.63 -5.72 14.95
C SER A 119 -11.82 -6.56 15.93
N SER A 120 -10.99 -5.91 16.75
CA SER A 120 -10.22 -6.59 17.78
C SER A 120 -11.23 -7.14 18.78
N SER A 121 -11.75 -8.33 18.49
CA SER A 121 -12.45 -9.17 19.43
C SER A 121 -11.42 -9.67 20.42
N SER A 122 -11.02 -8.80 21.34
CA SER A 122 -10.46 -9.18 22.63
C SER A 122 -11.55 -9.94 23.35
N VAL A 123 -11.70 -11.24 23.08
CA VAL A 123 -12.34 -12.15 24.02
C VAL A 123 -11.28 -12.47 25.06
N PRO A 124 -11.30 -11.87 26.27
CA PRO A 124 -10.56 -12.47 27.36
C PRO A 124 -11.15 -13.87 27.58
N LEU A 125 -10.35 -14.90 27.28
CA LEU A 125 -10.59 -16.28 27.69
C LEU A 125 -10.50 -16.35 29.22
N SER A 126 -11.53 -15.89 29.92
CA SER A 126 -11.66 -16.05 31.36
C SER A 126 -13.09 -16.43 31.72
N LEU A 127 -13.49 -17.66 31.35
CA LEU A 127 -14.63 -18.36 31.94
C LEU A 127 -14.57 -19.86 31.60
N PHE A 128 -13.47 -20.52 31.97
CA PHE A 128 -13.48 -21.97 32.16
C PHE A 128 -13.20 -22.24 33.65
N ASN A 129 -14.29 -22.31 34.42
CA ASN A 129 -14.29 -22.82 35.79
C ASN A 129 -14.68 -24.30 35.72
N PRO A 130 -13.76 -25.27 35.91
CA PRO A 130 -14.11 -26.68 35.82
C PRO A 130 -14.52 -27.18 37.20
N SER A 131 -15.76 -26.90 37.62
CA SER A 131 -16.43 -27.66 38.68
C SER A 131 -17.91 -27.30 38.74
N SER A 132 -18.74 -28.26 38.34
CA SER A 132 -20.04 -28.63 38.94
C SER A 132 -21.13 -28.89 37.90
N SER A 133 -21.63 -30.12 37.98
CA SER A 133 -22.66 -30.79 37.21
C SER A 133 -24.00 -30.06 37.21
N ALA A 134 -24.65 -29.92 36.05
CA ALA A 134 -26.10 -29.93 35.93
C ALA A 134 -26.56 -30.05 34.46
N SER A 135 -27.44 -31.02 34.24
CA SER A 135 -28.30 -31.23 33.08
C SER A 135 -29.17 -30.01 32.74
N SER A 136 -29.34 -29.68 31.45
CA SER A 136 -30.63 -29.47 30.75
C SER A 136 -30.51 -28.60 29.47
N THR A 137 -31.06 -29.12 28.37
CA THR A 137 -31.61 -28.46 27.16
C THR A 137 -30.81 -27.39 26.39
N PRO A 138 -30.49 -27.60 25.10
CA PRO A 138 -30.18 -26.50 24.18
C PRO A 138 -31.44 -26.00 23.46
N THR A 139 -31.77 -24.73 23.70
CA THR A 139 -32.68 -23.88 22.91
C THR A 139 -32.06 -23.52 21.55
N PRO A 140 -32.79 -23.61 20.41
CA PRO A 140 -32.31 -23.04 19.15
C PRO A 140 -32.64 -21.53 19.11
N SER A 141 -31.78 -20.70 19.71
CA SER A 141 -31.85 -19.25 19.51
C SER A 141 -31.06 -18.88 18.25
N GLY A 142 -31.75 -18.85 17.12
CA GLY A 142 -31.24 -18.29 15.87
C GLY A 142 -31.09 -16.77 16.01
N SER A 143 -29.91 -16.33 16.46
CA SER A 143 -29.48 -14.95 16.26
C SER A 143 -29.03 -14.82 14.80
N PRO A 144 -29.48 -13.81 14.03
CA PRO A 144 -28.97 -13.60 12.69
C PRO A 144 -27.45 -13.34 12.76
N PRO A 145 -26.63 -13.86 11.84
CA PRO A 145 -25.25 -13.42 11.71
C PRO A 145 -25.28 -11.94 11.30
N SER A 146 -25.03 -11.04 12.23
CA SER A 146 -24.74 -9.65 11.93
C SER A 146 -23.54 -9.62 10.97
N PRO A 147 -23.63 -8.99 9.78
CA PRO A 147 -22.48 -8.82 8.90
C PRO A 147 -21.56 -7.76 9.50
N SER A 148 -20.83 -8.09 10.56
CA SER A 148 -19.74 -7.25 11.06
C SER A 148 -18.46 -7.54 10.27
N SER A 149 -18.52 -7.41 8.94
CA SER A 149 -17.33 -7.16 8.15
C SER A 149 -17.03 -5.67 8.32
N SER A 150 -16.15 -5.34 9.26
CA SER A 150 -15.59 -4.00 9.37
C SER A 150 -14.90 -3.68 8.05
N ASN A 151 -15.57 -2.91 7.19
CA ASN A 151 -15.06 -2.44 5.89
C ASN A 151 -13.99 -1.35 6.06
N ALA A 152 -13.24 -1.39 7.16
CA ALA A 152 -12.18 -0.45 7.45
C ALA A 152 -10.83 -1.09 7.13
N THR A 153 -9.94 -0.31 6.54
CA THR A 153 -8.61 -0.75 6.15
C THR A 153 -7.58 0.16 6.79
N ARG A 154 -6.58 -0.46 7.39
CA ARG A 154 -5.36 0.23 7.78
C ARG A 154 -4.40 0.19 6.59
N LEU A 155 -4.16 1.36 6.01
CA LEU A 155 -3.18 1.55 4.95
C LEU A 155 -1.84 1.91 5.58
N GLU A 156 -0.86 1.03 5.39
CA GLU A 156 0.54 1.30 5.70
C GLU A 156 1.25 1.79 4.44
N PHE A 157 2.08 2.81 4.59
CA PHE A 157 2.85 3.41 3.50
C PHE A 157 4.28 3.58 3.95
N THR A 158 5.16 2.93 3.22
CA THR A 158 6.61 2.94 3.42
C THR A 158 7.23 3.59 2.20
N LEU A 159 8.14 4.54 2.41
CA LEU A 159 8.87 5.19 1.34
C LEU A 159 10.32 5.36 1.78
N GLU A 160 11.20 4.61 1.14
CA GLU A 160 12.64 4.64 1.35
C GLU A 160 13.30 5.29 0.13
N TYR A 161 14.15 6.28 0.36
CA TYR A 161 14.83 6.97 -0.72
C TYR A 161 16.24 7.38 -0.33
N ALA A 162 17.12 7.42 -1.34
CA ALA A 162 18.46 7.96 -1.23
C ALA A 162 18.76 8.73 -2.52
N PHE A 163 19.00 10.03 -2.42
CA PHE A 163 19.41 10.84 -3.57
C PHE A 163 20.91 10.64 -3.86
N ARG A 164 21.29 10.76 -5.14
CA ARG A 164 22.71 10.76 -5.53
C ARG A 164 23.44 12.02 -5.04
N ASN A 165 22.77 13.16 -5.06
CA ASN A 165 23.30 14.42 -4.52
C ASN A 165 22.77 14.66 -3.08
N PRO A 166 23.65 14.77 -2.07
CA PRO A 166 23.25 14.93 -0.67
C PRO A 166 22.50 16.23 -0.38
N LEU A 167 22.70 17.29 -1.18
CA LEU A 167 21.96 18.54 -1.01
C LEU A 167 20.47 18.36 -1.33
N TYR A 168 20.12 17.51 -2.31
CA TYR A 168 18.72 17.16 -2.56
C TYR A 168 18.11 16.43 -1.38
N GLY A 169 18.85 15.51 -0.76
CA GLY A 169 18.41 14.82 0.45
C GLY A 169 17.99 15.79 1.56
N MET A 170 18.81 16.80 1.85
CA MET A 170 18.50 17.78 2.91
C MET A 170 17.23 18.59 2.66
N VAL A 171 16.93 18.94 1.41
CA VAL A 171 15.73 19.69 1.04
C VAL A 171 14.51 18.76 0.99
N ALA A 172 14.67 17.59 0.40
CA ALA A 172 13.60 16.61 0.21
C ALA A 172 13.09 16.01 1.53
N SER A 173 13.96 15.81 2.53
CA SER A 173 13.53 15.23 3.82
C SER A 173 12.49 16.07 4.55
N LYS A 174 12.53 17.40 4.45
CA LYS A 174 11.49 18.27 5.03
C LYS A 174 10.23 18.31 4.17
N ALA A 175 10.39 18.18 2.86
CA ALA A 175 9.27 18.11 1.92
C ALA A 175 8.48 16.79 2.04
N PHE A 176 9.18 15.73 2.42
CA PHE A 176 8.66 14.38 2.47
C PHE A 176 7.43 14.24 3.35
N ASP A 177 7.51 14.65 4.63
CA ASP A 177 6.39 14.48 5.58
C ASP A 177 5.13 15.20 5.08
N VAL A 178 5.34 16.37 4.47
CA VAL A 178 4.28 17.17 3.86
C VAL A 178 3.70 16.46 2.63
N MET A 179 4.55 15.90 1.76
CA MET A 179 4.12 15.17 0.56
C MET A 179 3.37 13.88 0.92
N ALA A 180 3.87 13.08 1.84
CA ALA A 180 3.23 11.84 2.30
C ALA A 180 1.85 12.14 2.91
N SER A 181 1.74 13.17 3.74
CA SER A 181 0.47 13.60 4.33
C SER A 181 -0.53 14.04 3.26
N ARG A 182 -0.09 14.83 2.29
CA ARG A 182 -0.92 15.29 1.17
C ARG A 182 -1.34 14.16 0.24
N MET A 183 -0.47 13.18 0.01
CA MET A 183 -0.76 11.98 -0.76
C MET A 183 -1.85 11.13 -0.08
N MET A 184 -1.74 10.91 1.23
CA MET A 184 -2.75 10.21 2.02
C MET A 184 -4.11 10.90 2.02
N HIS A 185 -4.12 12.23 2.00
CA HIS A 185 -5.36 13.01 1.86
C HIS A 185 -5.94 12.88 0.44
N ALA A 186 -5.09 12.95 -0.59
CA ALA A 186 -5.52 12.80 -1.97
C ALA A 186 -6.14 11.42 -2.26
N PHE A 187 -5.59 10.36 -1.68
CA PHE A 187 -6.18 9.02 -1.76
C PHE A 187 -7.55 8.94 -1.06
N GLU A 188 -7.72 9.61 0.08
CA GLU A 188 -9.01 9.67 0.77
C GLU A 188 -10.07 10.39 -0.07
N GLU A 189 -9.71 11.55 -0.63
CA GLU A 189 -10.59 12.29 -1.53
C GLU A 189 -10.94 11.48 -2.78
N ARG A 190 -9.97 10.74 -3.33
CA ARG A 190 -10.21 9.85 -4.47
C ARG A 190 -11.15 8.70 -4.11
N ALA A 191 -11.03 8.15 -2.90
CA ALA A 191 -11.97 7.14 -2.41
C ALA A 191 -13.38 7.69 -2.25
N ILE A 192 -13.53 8.92 -1.74
CA ILE A 192 -14.83 9.61 -1.67
C ILE A 192 -15.44 9.79 -3.06
N GLN A 193 -14.63 10.19 -4.05
CA GLN A 193 -15.10 10.40 -5.43
C GLN A 193 -15.59 9.10 -6.08
N LEU A 194 -14.93 7.96 -5.82
CA LEU A 194 -15.24 6.69 -6.48
C LEU A 194 -16.29 5.85 -5.73
N TYR A 195 -16.26 5.86 -4.40
CA TYR A 195 -17.06 4.96 -3.56
C TYR A 195 -18.07 5.68 -2.66
N GLY A 196 -18.07 7.02 -2.67
CA GLY A 196 -18.90 7.85 -1.83
C GLY A 196 -18.35 8.03 -0.42
N ARG A 197 -18.83 9.08 0.26
CA ARG A 197 -18.38 9.43 1.61
C ARG A 197 -18.95 8.45 2.66
N ARG A 198 -18.12 8.01 3.62
CA ARG A 198 -18.47 7.10 4.72
C ARG A 198 -18.12 7.65 6.10
#